data_AF-A0A180FEQ2-F1
#
_entry.id   AF-A0A180FEQ2-F1
#
_cell.length_a   1.000
_cell.length_b   1.000
_cell.length_c   1.000
_cell.angle_alpha   90.00
_cell.angle_beta   90.00
_cell.angle_gamma   90.00
#
_symmetry.space_group_name_H-M   'P 1'
#
loop_
_entity.id
_entity.type
_entity.pdbx_description
1 polymer ?
#
loop_
_entity_poly.entity_id
_entity_poly.type
_entity_poly.pdbx_seq_one_letter_code
_entity_poly.pdbx_strand_id
1 'polypeptide(L)'
;MTKKEIGKTVRQRKKKNKPYRDISERIGRLHDKLRRACPLDAQGYHSPYDHEDVFQETVIHVMHDIEARNKTDDEFINWFLYRYSMILFQTIKDIKQLKEIPYYANNQQAQEQEAENE
;
A
#
# COMPACT_ATOMS: atom_id res chain seq x y z
N MET A 1 16.44 -6.74 32.08
CA MET A 1 15.44 -5.79 31.54
C MET A 1 15.61 -5.71 30.03
N THR A 2 14.92 -6.57 29.29
CA THR A 2 14.97 -6.61 27.82
C THR A 2 13.84 -5.76 27.25
N LYS A 3 14.21 -4.66 26.58
CA LYS A 3 13.27 -3.78 25.89
C LYS A 3 12.62 -4.58 24.76
N LYS A 4 11.32 -4.83 24.88
CA LYS A 4 10.51 -5.47 23.84
C LYS A 4 10.20 -4.40 22.79
N GLU A 5 10.91 -4.44 21.67
CA GLU A 5 10.65 -3.55 20.54
C GLU A 5 9.24 -3.81 20.02
N ILE A 6 8.35 -2.85 20.26
CA ILE A 6 7.00 -2.83 19.72
C ILE A 6 7.12 -2.81 18.20
N GLY A 7 6.52 -3.82 17.58
CA GLY A 7 6.57 -4.09 16.15
C GLY A 7 6.27 -2.85 15.33
N LYS A 8 7.32 -2.31 14.72
CA LYS A 8 7.24 -1.35 13.63
C LYS A 8 6.63 -2.06 12.43
N THR A 9 5.32 -1.99 12.23
CA THR A 9 4.74 -2.09 10.88
C THR A 9 4.99 -0.77 10.16
N VAL A 10 6.27 -0.39 10.07
CA VAL A 10 6.71 0.66 9.17
C VAL A 10 6.57 0.02 7.80
N ARG A 11 5.58 0.46 7.00
CA ARG A 11 5.62 0.36 5.54
C ARG A 11 7.08 0.59 5.19
N GLN A 12 7.80 -0.47 4.81
CA GLN A 12 9.25 -0.36 4.69
C GLN A 12 9.50 0.76 3.72
N ARG A 13 9.96 1.92 4.21
CA ARG A 13 10.46 3.00 3.37
C ARG A 13 11.65 2.38 2.67
N LYS A 14 11.40 1.76 1.52
CA LYS A 14 12.42 1.07 0.73
C LYS A 14 13.54 2.08 0.57
N LYS A 15 14.75 1.71 1.01
CA LYS A 15 15.95 2.52 0.80
C LYS A 15 15.94 2.96 -0.66
N LYS A 16 16.14 4.27 -0.90
CA LYS A 16 16.04 4.95 -2.20
C LYS A 16 17.04 4.39 -3.21
N ASN A 17 16.84 3.17 -3.67
CA ASN A 17 17.48 2.70 -4.88
C ASN A 17 16.92 3.54 -6.02
N LYS A 18 17.78 3.91 -6.97
CA LYS A 18 17.33 4.68 -8.12
C LYS A 18 16.32 3.83 -8.90
N PRO A 19 15.20 4.41 -9.39
CA PRO A 19 14.26 3.66 -10.22
C PRO A 19 14.98 3.16 -11.48
N TYR A 20 14.62 1.97 -11.92
CA TYR A 20 15.13 1.39 -13.16
C TYR A 20 14.54 2.19 -14.33
N ARG A 21 15.42 2.86 -15.09
CA ARG A 21 15.03 3.79 -16.15
C ARG A 21 14.20 3.09 -17.24
N ASP A 22 14.64 1.93 -17.69
CA ASP A 22 13.96 1.10 -18.68
C ASP A 22 12.55 0.70 -18.24
N ILE A 23 12.38 0.36 -16.95
CA ILE A 23 11.07 0.04 -16.38
C ILE A 23 10.19 1.29 -16.31
N SER A 24 10.77 2.43 -15.91
CA SER A 24 10.06 3.71 -15.80
C SER A 24 9.56 4.19 -17.17
N GLU A 25 10.41 4.11 -18.20
CA GLU A 25 10.04 4.43 -19.58
C GLU A 25 8.96 3.48 -20.10
N ARG A 26 9.05 2.18 -19.76
CA ARG A 26 8.02 1.20 -20.13
C ARG A 26 6.67 1.50 -19.47
N ILE A 27 6.64 1.85 -18.19
CA ILE A 27 5.41 2.31 -17.51
C ILE A 27 4.82 3.52 -18.23
N GLY A 28 5.65 4.51 -18.58
CA GLY A 28 5.21 5.69 -19.32
C GLY A 28 4.56 5.34 -20.66
N ARG A 29 5.18 4.44 -21.45
CA ARG A 29 4.61 3.98 -22.73
C ARG A 29 3.30 3.20 -22.58
N LEU A 30 3.19 2.39 -21.52
CA LEU A 30 2.04 1.51 -21.29
C LEU A 30 0.98 2.12 -20.37
N HIS A 31 1.16 3.38 -19.93
CA HIS A 31 0.38 3.99 -18.86
C HIS A 31 -1.14 3.82 -19.05
N ASP A 32 -1.66 4.15 -20.22
CA ASP A 32 -3.10 4.04 -20.51
C ASP A 32 -3.60 2.59 -20.47
N LYS A 33 -2.79 1.65 -20.94
CA LYS A 33 -3.12 0.21 -20.87
C LYS A 33 -3.13 -0.27 -19.42
N LEU A 34 -2.14 0.13 -18.64
CA LEU A 34 -2.05 -0.19 -17.21
C LEU A 34 -3.26 0.38 -16.45
N ARG A 35 -3.61 1.64 -16.71
CA ARG A 35 -4.76 2.30 -16.08
C ARG A 35 -6.08 1.64 -16.43
N ARG A 36 -6.29 1.26 -17.70
CA ARG A 36 -7.51 0.54 -18.12
C ARG A 36 -7.58 -0.89 -17.61
N ALA A 37 -6.44 -1.53 -17.42
CA ALA A 37 -6.37 -2.90 -16.93
C ALA A 37 -6.63 -2.98 -15.42
N CYS A 38 -6.27 -1.93 -14.67
CA CYS A 38 -6.57 -1.86 -13.24
C CYS A 38 -8.10 -1.75 -13.05
N PRO A 39 -8.69 -2.53 -12.12
CA PRO A 39 -10.12 -2.49 -11.88
C PRO A 39 -10.52 -1.10 -11.35
N LEU A 40 -11.32 -0.39 -12.14
CA LEU A 40 -12.10 0.78 -11.71
C LEU A 40 -13.44 0.27 -11.20
N ASP A 41 -13.78 0.57 -9.95
CA ASP A 41 -15.11 0.43 -9.30
C ASP A 41 -16.12 -0.49 -10.02
N ALA A 42 -15.77 -1.76 -10.23
CA ALA A 42 -16.57 -2.66 -11.05
C ALA A 42 -17.81 -3.21 -10.33
N GLN A 43 -18.14 -2.70 -9.13
CA GLN A 43 -19.17 -3.32 -8.29
C GLN A 43 -19.89 -2.40 -7.30
N GLY A 44 -20.05 -1.11 -7.60
CA GLY A 44 -20.93 -0.24 -6.79
C GLY A 44 -20.54 -0.07 -5.32
N TYR A 45 -19.39 -0.61 -4.92
CA TYR A 45 -18.71 -0.29 -3.69
C TYR A 45 -17.90 0.96 -3.97
N HIS A 46 -18.31 2.09 -3.42
CA HIS A 46 -17.36 3.17 -3.13
C HIS A 46 -16.34 2.58 -2.18
N SER A 47 -15.26 2.07 -2.76
CA SER A 47 -14.04 1.78 -2.05
C SER A 47 -13.67 3.06 -1.28
N PRO A 48 -13.52 3.04 0.06
CA PRO A 48 -12.99 4.19 0.79
C PRO A 48 -11.51 4.44 0.47
N TYR A 49 -10.93 3.68 -0.47
CA TYR A 49 -9.55 3.74 -0.90
C TYR A 49 -9.49 4.48 -2.22
N ASP A 50 -8.57 5.45 -2.32
CA ASP A 50 -8.30 6.09 -3.59
C ASP A 50 -7.56 5.10 -4.50
N HIS A 51 -8.25 4.61 -5.53
CA HIS A 51 -7.67 3.73 -6.54
C HIS A 51 -6.50 4.39 -7.26
N GLU A 52 -6.48 5.73 -7.32
CA GLU A 52 -5.35 6.50 -7.85
C GLU A 52 -4.14 6.39 -6.92
N ASP A 53 -4.31 6.51 -5.60
CA ASP A 53 -3.22 6.33 -4.65
C ASP A 53 -2.63 4.92 -4.75
N VAL A 54 -3.48 3.89 -4.85
CA VAL A 54 -3.03 2.50 -5.03
C VAL A 54 -2.28 2.35 -6.36
N PHE A 55 -2.76 2.97 -7.43
CA PHE A 55 -2.11 2.94 -8.73
C PHE A 55 -0.73 3.63 -8.69
N GLN A 56 -0.65 4.84 -8.15
CA GLN A 56 0.60 5.61 -8.03
C GLN A 56 1.61 4.88 -7.13
N GLU A 57 1.18 4.31 -6.00
CA GLU A 57 2.03 3.46 -5.15
C GLU A 57 2.54 2.23 -5.93
N THR A 58 1.68 1.62 -6.75
CA THR A 58 2.07 0.49 -7.61
C THR A 58 3.12 0.90 -8.64
N VAL A 59 2.95 2.07 -9.29
CA VAL A 59 3.95 2.64 -10.20
C VAL A 59 5.29 2.78 -9.49
N ILE A 60 5.30 3.46 -8.34
CA ILE A 60 6.53 3.66 -7.55
C ILE A 60 7.16 2.32 -7.19
N HIS A 61 6.37 1.34 -6.76
CA HIS A 61 6.88 0.04 -6.38
C HIS A 61 7.49 -0.74 -7.55
N VAL A 62 6.81 -0.75 -8.71
CA VAL A 62 7.26 -1.47 -9.91
C VAL A 62 8.48 -0.79 -10.55
N MET A 63 8.60 0.54 -10.49
CA MET A 63 9.81 1.25 -10.96
C MET A 63 11.09 0.80 -10.27
N HIS A 64 10.99 0.21 -9.08
CA HIS A 64 12.12 -0.32 -8.30
C HIS A 64 12.17 -1.84 -8.29
N ASP A 65 11.40 -2.52 -9.14
CA ASP A 65 11.24 -3.97 -9.15
C ASP A 65 12.01 -4.60 -10.31
N ILE A 66 13.19 -5.15 -10.02
CA ILE A 66 14.06 -5.76 -11.04
C ILE A 66 13.39 -6.96 -11.73
N GLU A 67 12.44 -7.62 -11.05
CA GLU A 67 11.72 -8.76 -11.62
C GLU A 67 10.84 -8.33 -12.80
N ALA A 68 10.49 -7.05 -12.92
CA ALA A 68 9.67 -6.55 -14.01
C ALA A 68 10.46 -6.35 -15.32
N ARG A 69 11.80 -6.36 -15.29
CA ARG A 69 12.65 -6.04 -16.45
C ARG A 69 12.52 -7.03 -17.62
N ASN A 70 12.56 -8.32 -17.33
CA ASN A 70 12.67 -9.37 -18.36
C ASN A 70 11.31 -9.89 -18.85
N LYS A 71 10.25 -9.09 -18.70
CA LYS A 71 8.89 -9.43 -19.13
C LYS A 71 8.61 -8.86 -20.52
N THR A 72 7.77 -9.52 -21.30
CA THR A 72 7.10 -8.91 -22.46
C THR A 72 6.12 -7.84 -22.01
N ASP A 73 5.59 -7.02 -22.93
CA ASP A 73 4.63 -5.97 -22.56
C ASP A 73 3.35 -6.54 -21.92
N ASP A 74 2.84 -7.68 -22.41
CA ASP A 74 1.64 -8.32 -21.85
C ASP A 74 1.92 -8.95 -20.47
N GLU A 75 3.06 -9.63 -20.31
CA GLU A 75 3.49 -10.14 -19.01
C GLU A 75 3.76 -9.01 -18.01
N PHE A 76 4.26 -7.87 -18.49
CA PHE A 76 4.50 -6.69 -17.67
C PHE A 76 3.18 -6.11 -17.15
N ILE A 77 2.14 -6.03 -17.99
CA ILE A 77 0.80 -5.60 -17.58
C ILE A 77 0.24 -6.56 -16.52
N ASN A 78 0.32 -7.87 -16.75
CA ASN A 78 -0.13 -8.86 -15.77
C ASN A 78 0.63 -8.79 -14.44
N TRP A 79 1.96 -8.58 -14.51
CA TRP A 79 2.79 -8.36 -13.33
C TRP A 79 2.39 -7.11 -12.56
N PHE A 80 2.13 -6.02 -13.28
CA PHE A 80 1.67 -4.78 -12.70
C PHE A 80 0.33 -4.97 -11.97
N LEU A 81 -0.63 -5.67 -12.58
CA LEU A 81 -1.93 -5.98 -11.95
C LEU A 81 -1.80 -6.86 -10.70
N TYR A 82 -0.88 -7.84 -10.73
CA TYR A 82 -0.56 -8.64 -9.57
C TYR A 82 -0.06 -7.75 -8.42
N ARG A 83 0.90 -6.84 -8.71
CA ARG A 83 1.43 -5.90 -7.72
C ARG A 83 0.39 -4.93 -7.20
N TYR A 84 -0.47 -4.42 -8.09
CA TYR A 84 -1.61 -3.58 -7.74
C TYR A 84 -2.51 -4.27 -6.73
N SER A 85 -2.89 -5.52 -7.01
CA SER A 85 -3.76 -6.32 -6.13
C SER A 85 -3.13 -6.56 -4.76
N MET A 86 -1.82 -6.81 -4.70
CA MET A 86 -1.10 -6.94 -3.43
C MET A 86 -1.12 -5.64 -2.61
N ILE A 87 -0.87 -4.49 -3.25
CA ILE A 87 -0.86 -3.18 -2.58
C ILE A 87 -2.27 -2.80 -2.12
N LEU A 88 -3.29 -3.08 -2.93
CA LEU A 88 -4.69 -2.90 -2.58
C LEU A 88 -5.05 -3.73 -1.35
N PHE A 89 -4.72 -5.02 -1.36
CA PHE A 89 -4.96 -5.91 -0.23
C PHE A 89 -4.26 -5.43 1.05
N GLN A 90 -3.00 -5.01 0.94
CA GLN A 90 -2.26 -4.47 2.08
C GLN A 90 -2.90 -3.18 2.61
N THR A 91 -3.32 -2.28 1.72
CA THR A 91 -4.01 -1.03 2.08
C THR A 91 -5.33 -1.31 2.82
N ILE A 92 -6.13 -2.27 2.32
CA ILE A 92 -7.37 -2.71 2.99
C ILE A 92 -7.06 -3.26 4.38
N LYS A 93 -6.04 -4.11 4.49
CA LYS A 93 -5.63 -4.72 5.76
C LYS A 93 -5.15 -3.67 6.77
N ASP A 94 -4.29 -2.75 6.35
CA ASP A 94 -3.75 -1.68 7.19
C ASP A 94 -4.88 -0.80 7.74
N ILE A 95 -5.87 -0.47 6.91
CA ILE A 95 -7.01 0.36 7.33
C ILE A 95 -7.93 -0.39 8.28
N LYS A 96 -8.16 -1.69 8.07
CA LYS A 96 -8.90 -2.52 9.05
C LYS A 96 -8.18 -2.53 10.39
N GLN A 97 -6.85 -2.73 10.38
CA GLN A 97 -6.05 -2.66 11.60
C GLN A 97 -6.09 -1.28 12.25
N LEU A 98 -6.06 -0.18 11.50
CA LEU A 98 -6.22 1.18 12.04
C LEU A 98 -7.58 1.40 12.72
N LYS A 99 -8.65 0.81 12.18
CA LYS A 99 -9.99 0.86 12.80
C LYS A 99 -10.10 -0.03 14.04
N GLU A 100 -9.36 -1.13 14.07
CA GLU A 100 -9.31 -2.08 15.20
C GLU A 100 -8.31 -1.65 16.29
N ILE A 101 -7.32 -0.81 15.98
CA ILE A 101 -6.43 -0.21 16.98
C ILE A 101 -7.30 0.64 17.90
N PRO A 102 -7.32 0.35 19.21
CA PRO A 102 -8.40 0.81 20.05
C PRO A 102 -8.23 2.29 20.36
N TYR A 103 -9.22 3.10 19.97
CA TYR A 103 -9.63 4.30 20.70
C TYR A 103 -9.84 4.00 22.22
N TYR A 104 -9.91 2.72 22.59
CA TYR A 104 -10.05 2.20 23.95
C TYR A 104 -8.79 2.30 24.82
N ALA A 105 -7.58 2.43 24.27
CA ALA A 105 -6.37 2.57 25.11
C ALA A 105 -6.29 3.94 25.79
N ASN A 106 -6.76 5.00 25.11
CA ASN A 106 -6.75 6.35 25.66
C ASN A 106 -7.94 6.63 26.58
N ASN A 107 -9.10 6.02 26.32
CA ASN A 107 -10.29 6.22 27.16
C ASN A 107 -10.18 5.49 28.51
N GLN A 108 -9.47 4.36 28.58
CA GLN A 108 -9.22 3.68 29.85
C GLN A 108 -8.25 4.47 30.75
N GLN A 109 -7.19 5.07 30.17
CA GLN A 109 -6.30 5.95 30.93
C GLN A 109 -6.97 7.26 31.37
N ALA A 110 -7.89 7.82 30.56
CA ALA A 110 -8.65 9.00 30.95
C ALA A 110 -9.63 8.71 32.10
N GLN A 111 -10.28 7.55 32.11
CA GLN A 111 -11.18 7.15 33.21
C GLN A 111 -10.44 6.74 34.49
N GLU A 112 -9.25 6.14 34.38
CA GLU A 112 -8.41 5.82 35.55
C GLU A 112 -7.81 7.09 36.19
N GLN A 113 -7.44 8.10 35.40
CA GLN A 113 -6.96 9.39 35.92
C GLN A 113 -8.06 10.26 36.55
N GLU A 114 -9.31 10.12 36.13
CA GLU A 114 -10.45 10.79 36.77
C GLU A 114 -10.82 10.11 38.10
N ALA A 115 -10.65 8.78 38.22
CA ALA A 115 -10.95 8.02 39.43
C ALA A 115 -9.84 8.08 40.52
N GLU A 116 -8.58 8.37 40.15
CA GLU A 116 -7.48 8.58 41.11
C GLU A 116 -7.40 10.01 41.68
N ASN A 117 -8.18 10.95 41.13
CA ASN A 117 -8.23 12.36 41.59
C ASN A 117 -9.52 12.72 42.37
N GLU A 118 -10.37 11.74 42.70
CA GLU A 118 -11.43 11.83 43.74
C GLU A 118 -10.97 11.19 45.05
#